data_AF-A0A7K2ZCJ2-F1
#
_entry.id   AF-A0A7K2ZCJ2-F1
#
_cell.length_a   1.000
_cell.length_b   1.000
_cell.length_c   1.000
_cell.angle_alpha   90.00
_cell.angle_beta   90.00
_cell.angle_gamma   90.00
#
_symmetry.space_group_name_H-M   'P 1'
#
loop_
_entity.id
_entity.type
_entity.pdbx_description
1 polymer ?
#
loop_
_entity_poly.entity_id
_entity_poly.type
_entity_poly.pdbx_seq_one_letter_code
_entity_poly.pdbx_strand_id
1 'polypeptide(L)'
;GAALLALLTVLAVLLAPRLIRHPWLCLAAALLLVLVVLRPVPLTRIMTGWPPPDWAFALCDVGQGDAMVLAAGEGTGVVVDAGPDPRSVDRCLRDLGVTRVPLVILTHFHADHVRGLPGVLRGRA
;
A
#
# COMPACT_ATOMS: atom_id res chain seq x y z
N GLY A 1 -26.21 -1.48 16.21
CA GLY A 1 -25.06 -2.35 16.54
C GLY A 1 -25.51 -3.65 17.19
N ALA A 2 -25.84 -3.61 18.49
CA ALA A 2 -26.14 -4.81 19.29
C ALA A 2 -27.29 -5.67 18.76
N ALA A 3 -28.41 -5.06 18.35
CA ALA A 3 -29.56 -5.81 17.82
C ALA A 3 -29.24 -6.58 16.53
N LEU A 4 -28.45 -6.00 15.63
CA LEU A 4 -28.00 -6.66 14.40
C LEU A 4 -27.08 -7.83 14.72
N LEU A 5 -26.15 -7.65 15.67
CA LEU A 5 -25.22 -8.69 16.08
C LEU A 5 -25.97 -9.88 16.72
N ALA A 6 -26.94 -9.60 17.60
CA ALA A 6 -27.78 -10.59 18.26
C ALA A 6 -28.62 -11.39 17.25
N LEU A 7 -29.18 -10.72 16.24
CA LEU A 7 -29.93 -11.38 15.17
C LEU A 7 -29.02 -12.33 14.37
N LEU A 8 -27.82 -11.86 13.99
CA LEU A 8 -26.86 -12.65 13.22
C LEU A 8 -26.36 -13.87 14.00
N THR A 9 -26.09 -13.75 15.30
CA THR A 9 -25.69 -14.89 16.13
C THR A 9 -26.81 -15.91 16.32
N VAL A 10 -28.05 -15.46 16.58
CA VAL A 10 -29.21 -16.38 16.66
C VAL A 10 -29.39 -17.13 15.34
N LEU A 11 -29.31 -16.43 14.20
CA LEU A 11 -29.43 -17.05 12.88
C LEU A 11 -28.31 -18.07 12.62
N ALA A 12 -27.06 -17.75 12.99
CA ALA A 12 -25.92 -18.64 12.86
C ALA A 12 -26.09 -19.92 13.69
N VAL A 13 -26.53 -19.81 14.96
CA VAL A 13 -26.77 -20.96 15.84
C VAL A 13 -27.87 -21.87 15.30
N LEU A 14 -28.98 -21.30 14.80
CA LEU A 14 -30.09 -22.06 14.25
C LEU A 14 -29.74 -22.74 12.92
N LEU A 15 -28.87 -22.14 12.11
CA LEU A 15 -28.45 -22.68 10.80
C LEU A 15 -27.23 -23.60 10.88
N ALA A 16 -26.39 -23.50 11.91
CA ALA A 16 -25.18 -24.29 12.08
C ALA A 16 -25.36 -25.82 11.93
N PRO A 17 -26.34 -26.48 12.58
CA PRO A 17 -26.52 -27.93 12.41
C PRO A 17 -26.96 -28.35 11.00
N ARG A 18 -27.58 -27.45 10.23
CA ARG A 18 -27.90 -27.68 8.80
C ARG A 18 -26.67 -27.46 7.93
N LEU A 19 -25.89 -26.41 8.18
CA LEU A 19 -24.64 -26.15 7.44
C LEU A 19 -23.60 -27.25 7.65
N ILE A 20 -23.42 -27.74 8.88
CA ILE A 20 -22.45 -28.79 9.22
C ILE A 20 -22.75 -30.12 8.50
N ARG A 21 -24.03 -30.40 8.19
CA ARG A 21 -24.43 -31.59 7.43
C ARG A 21 -24.14 -31.49 5.93
N HIS A 22 -23.86 -30.29 5.42
CA HIS A 22 -23.54 -30.05 4.01
C HIS A 22 -22.08 -29.59 3.90
N PRO A 23 -21.12 -30.52 3.70
CA PRO A 23 -19.69 -30.20 3.74
C PRO A 23 -19.29 -29.09 2.74
N TRP A 24 -20.01 -28.98 1.64
CA TRP A 24 -19.85 -27.90 0.66
C TRP A 24 -20.16 -26.50 1.22
N LEU A 25 -21.14 -26.36 2.12
CA LEU A 25 -21.46 -25.08 2.77
C LEU A 25 -20.37 -24.68 3.78
N CYS A 26 -19.85 -25.65 4.54
CA CYS A 26 -18.70 -25.42 5.42
C CYS A 26 -17.45 -25.00 4.62
N LEU A 27 -17.18 -25.68 3.51
CA LEU A 27 -16.07 -25.35 2.63
C LEU A 27 -16.23 -23.94 2.02
N ALA A 28 -17.43 -23.61 1.54
CA ALA A 28 -17.72 -22.29 1.00
C ALA A 28 -17.56 -21.18 2.06
N ALA A 29 -18.04 -21.41 3.29
CA ALA A 29 -17.89 -20.46 4.39
C ALA A 29 -16.42 -20.28 4.82
N ALA A 30 -15.65 -21.37 4.88
CA ALA A 30 -14.22 -21.32 5.17
C ALA A 30 -13.45 -20.56 4.08
N LEU A 31 -13.75 -20.84 2.80
CA LEU A 31 -13.15 -20.11 1.67
C LEU A 31 -13.50 -18.62 1.72
N LEU A 32 -14.77 -18.29 1.99
CA LEU A 32 -15.21 -16.89 2.14
C LEU A 32 -14.45 -16.20 3.27
N LEU A 33 -14.30 -16.85 4.43
CA LEU A 33 -13.54 -16.32 5.55
C LEU A 33 -12.08 -16.06 5.16
N VAL A 34 -11.44 -17.02 4.48
CA VAL A 34 -10.06 -16.86 3.97
C VAL A 34 -9.96 -15.68 3.01
N LEU A 35 -10.90 -15.52 2.07
CA LEU A 35 -10.92 -14.38 1.13
C LEU A 35 -11.11 -13.03 1.86
N VAL A 36 -11.95 -12.99 2.89
CA VAL A 36 -12.18 -11.80 3.71
C VAL A 36 -10.95 -11.43 4.53
N VAL A 37 -10.25 -12.41 5.11
CA VAL A 37 -9.05 -12.18 5.92
C VAL A 37 -7.84 -11.84 5.07
N LEU A 38 -7.56 -12.61 4.02
CA LEU A 38 -6.36 -12.46 3.20
C LEU A 38 -6.45 -11.31 2.20
N ARG A 39 -7.66 -10.85 1.85
CA ARG A 39 -7.89 -9.70 0.95
C ARG A 39 -6.97 -9.73 -0.29
N PRO A 40 -7.00 -10.81 -1.09
CA PRO A 40 -6.07 -10.97 -2.21
C PRO A 40 -6.20 -9.80 -3.19
N VAL A 41 -5.07 -9.35 -3.74
CA VAL A 41 -4.97 -8.15 -4.59
C VAL A 41 -5.99 -8.11 -5.75
N PRO A 42 -6.28 -9.23 -6.47
CA PRO A 42 -7.31 -9.21 -7.51
C PRO A 42 -8.71 -8.90 -6.96
N LEU A 43 -9.05 -9.45 -5.79
CA LEU A 43 -10.36 -9.25 -5.16
C LEU A 43 -10.50 -7.81 -4.66
N THR A 44 -9.48 -7.28 -3.99
CA THR A 44 -9.50 -5.90 -3.51
C THR A 44 -9.59 -4.92 -4.68
N ARG A 45 -8.81 -5.13 -5.75
CA ARG A 45 -8.88 -4.28 -6.95
C ARG A 45 -10.27 -4.26 -7.58
N ILE A 46 -10.94 -5.41 -7.71
CA ILE A 46 -12.30 -5.47 -8.29
C ILE A 46 -13.33 -4.78 -7.38
N MET A 47 -13.21 -4.94 -6.06
CA MET A 47 -14.17 -4.40 -5.10
C MET A 47 -13.99 -2.90 -4.82
N THR A 48 -12.76 -2.40 -4.81
CA THR A 48 -12.45 -1.02 -4.38
C THR A 48 -11.83 -0.15 -5.47
N GLY A 49 -11.39 -0.74 -6.58
CA GLY A 49 -10.59 -0.05 -7.60
C GLY A 49 -9.15 0.23 -7.18
N TRP A 50 -8.72 -0.20 -5.98
CA TRP A 50 -7.38 0.03 -5.46
C TRP A 50 -6.49 -1.21 -5.58
N PRO A 51 -5.21 -1.05 -5.92
CA PRO A 51 -4.58 0.18 -6.37
C PRO A 51 -4.94 0.51 -7.83
N PRO A 52 -4.96 1.81 -8.21
CA PRO A 52 -5.39 2.23 -9.54
C PRO A 52 -4.49 1.64 -10.64
N PRO A 53 -4.96 1.57 -11.88
CA PRO A 53 -4.09 1.21 -13.01
C PRO A 53 -2.82 2.06 -13.03
N ASP A 54 -1.71 1.46 -13.43
CA ASP A 54 -0.41 2.13 -13.60
C ASP A 54 0.16 2.79 -12.33
N TRP A 55 -0.39 2.47 -11.16
CA TRP A 55 0.24 2.82 -9.89
C TRP A 55 1.60 2.10 -9.79
N ALA A 56 2.59 2.83 -9.31
CA ALA A 56 3.90 2.29 -8.99
C ALA A 56 4.44 2.98 -7.74
N PHE A 57 5.20 2.22 -6.96
CA PHE A 57 6.08 2.78 -5.96
C PHE A 57 7.46 2.16 -6.14
N ALA A 58 8.50 2.91 -5.77
CA ALA A 58 9.88 2.46 -5.81
C ALA A 58 10.55 2.75 -4.47
N LEU A 59 11.40 1.83 -4.04
CA LEU A 59 12.36 2.04 -2.95
C LEU A 59 13.71 2.35 -3.60
N CYS A 60 14.24 3.54 -3.33
CA CYS A 60 15.52 3.97 -3.86
C CYS A 60 16.66 3.38 -3.04
N ASP A 61 17.67 2.84 -3.72
CA ASP A 61 18.92 2.45 -3.07
C ASP A 61 19.72 3.70 -2.68
N VAL A 62 19.64 4.07 -1.41
CA VAL A 62 20.35 5.20 -0.80
C VAL A 62 21.37 4.75 0.26
N GLY A 63 21.70 3.47 0.29
CA GLY A 63 22.56 2.88 1.31
C GLY A 63 21.83 2.65 2.64
N GLN A 64 22.37 3.20 3.73
CA GLN A 64 21.75 3.12 5.07
C GLN A 64 20.82 4.32 5.27
N GLY A 65 19.52 4.11 5.08
CA GLY A 65 18.47 5.12 5.22
C GLY A 65 17.28 4.82 4.32
N ASP A 66 16.29 5.71 4.32
CA ASP A 66 15.05 5.53 3.57
C ASP A 66 14.90 6.59 2.47
N ALA A 67 14.43 6.14 1.31
CA ALA A 67 13.93 6.98 0.24
C ALA A 67 12.93 6.19 -0.60
N MET A 68 11.68 6.62 -0.61
CA MET A 68 10.59 6.00 -1.37
C MET A 68 9.98 7.01 -2.32
N VAL A 69 9.54 6.54 -3.48
CA VAL A 69 8.87 7.34 -4.50
C VAL A 69 7.54 6.70 -4.85
N LEU A 70 6.46 7.48 -4.80
CA LEU A 70 5.15 7.10 -5.30
C LEU A 70 4.88 7.81 -6.63
N ALA A 71 4.43 7.06 -7.64
CA ALA A 71 4.01 7.65 -8.90
C ALA A 71 2.80 8.56 -8.69
N ALA A 72 2.89 9.80 -9.17
CA ALA A 72 1.87 10.84 -9.02
C ALA A 72 1.44 11.45 -10.36
N GLY A 73 1.64 10.71 -11.45
CA GLY A 73 1.43 11.15 -12.82
C GLY A 73 2.69 11.02 -13.66
N GLU A 74 2.58 11.33 -14.95
CA GLU A 74 3.70 11.23 -15.89
C GLU A 74 4.87 12.11 -15.43
N GLY A 75 6.06 11.51 -15.31
CA GLY A 75 7.29 12.18 -14.84
C GLY A 75 7.20 12.80 -13.44
N THR A 76 6.17 12.49 -12.66
CA THR A 76 5.87 13.15 -11.37
C THR A 76 5.88 12.14 -10.24
N GLY A 77 6.64 12.42 -9.18
CA GLY A 77 6.79 11.52 -8.04
C GLY A 77 6.63 12.22 -6.70
N VAL A 78 5.82 11.67 -5.80
CA VAL A 78 5.82 12.06 -4.38
C VAL A 78 6.94 11.29 -3.69
N VAL A 79 7.79 12.00 -2.96
CA VAL A 79 8.97 11.41 -2.30
C VAL A 79 8.74 11.33 -0.80
N VAL A 80 9.08 10.20 -0.19
CA VAL A 80 9.08 9.99 1.26
C VAL A 80 10.50 9.68 1.70
N ASP A 81 11.08 10.56 2.50
CA ASP A 81 12.50 10.59 2.87
C ASP A 81 13.46 10.68 1.67
N ALA A 82 14.71 11.01 1.93
CA ALA A 82 15.71 11.35 0.92
C ALA A 82 17.06 10.63 1.10
N GLY A 83 17.18 9.77 2.11
CA GLY A 83 18.43 9.09 2.41
C GLY A 83 19.54 10.02 2.94
N PRO A 84 20.74 9.46 3.18
CA PRO A 84 21.92 10.22 3.60
C PRO A 84 22.70 10.90 2.46
N ASP A 85 22.60 10.41 1.21
CA ASP A 85 23.41 10.88 0.07
C ASP A 85 22.54 11.51 -1.04
N PRO A 86 22.70 12.83 -1.33
CA PRO A 86 22.01 13.51 -2.42
C PRO A 86 22.24 12.88 -3.81
N ARG A 87 23.38 12.24 -4.06
CA ARG A 87 23.68 11.66 -5.38
C ARG A 87 22.89 10.38 -5.63
N SER A 88 22.69 9.57 -4.60
CA SER A 88 21.96 8.30 -4.70
C SER A 88 20.49 8.53 -4.99
N VAL A 89 19.82 9.41 -4.24
CA VAL A 89 18.40 9.73 -4.48
C VAL A 89 18.19 10.45 -5.82
N ASP A 90 19.10 11.34 -6.22
CA ASP A 90 19.03 12.00 -7.53
C ASP A 90 19.18 11.00 -8.70
N ARG A 91 20.05 9.99 -8.56
CA ARG A 91 20.18 8.91 -9.56
C ARG A 91 18.90 8.11 -9.66
N CYS A 92 18.36 7.66 -8.53
CA CYS A 92 17.08 6.94 -8.49
C CYS A 92 15.96 7.71 -9.19
N LEU A 93 15.81 9.00 -8.89
CA LEU A 93 14.77 9.83 -9.51
C LEU A 93 14.97 10.01 -11.02
N ARG A 94 16.21 10.11 -11.50
CA ARG A 94 16.50 10.13 -12.95
C ARG A 94 16.16 8.81 -13.62
N ASP A 95 16.53 7.69 -13.00
CA ASP A 95 16.28 6.35 -13.54
C ASP A 95 14.76 6.05 -13.60
N LEU A 96 14.00 6.59 -12.65
CA LEU A 96 12.53 6.55 -12.63
C LEU A 96 11.88 7.58 -13.58
N GLY A 97 12.65 8.45 -14.24
CA GLY A 97 12.12 9.50 -15.12
C GLY A 97 11.37 10.62 -14.39
N VAL A 98 11.60 10.79 -13.08
CA VAL A 98 10.96 11.83 -12.27
C VAL A 98 11.61 13.19 -12.54
N THR A 99 10.82 14.10 -13.07
CA THR A 99 11.18 15.49 -13.39
C THR A 99 10.47 16.51 -12.51
N ARG A 100 9.43 16.12 -11.78
CA ARG A 100 8.70 16.98 -10.83
C ARG A 100 8.43 16.25 -9.53
N VAL A 101 8.69 16.92 -8.40
CA VAL A 101 8.40 16.42 -7.05
C VAL A 101 7.46 17.40 -6.34
N PRO A 102 6.12 17.20 -6.43
CA PRO A 102 5.15 18.14 -5.89
C PRO A 102 5.01 18.07 -4.37
N LEU A 103 5.48 16.97 -3.76
CA LEU A 103 5.43 16.75 -2.32
C LEU A 103 6.63 15.90 -1.89
N VAL A 104 7.30 16.36 -0.83
CA VAL A 104 8.26 15.58 -0.07
C VAL A 104 7.72 15.42 1.35
N ILE A 105 7.67 14.18 1.83
CA ILE A 105 7.29 13.84 3.20
C ILE A 105 8.55 13.37 3.93
N LEU A 106 8.91 14.02 5.02
CA LEU A 106 10.02 13.58 5.87
C LEU A 106 9.46 12.92 7.12
N THR A 107 9.81 11.67 7.37
CA THR A 107 9.31 10.91 8.52
C THR A 107 9.86 11.48 9.82
N HIS A 108 11.15 11.82 9.83
CA HIS A 108 11.84 12.45 10.95
C HIS A 108 13.17 13.06 10.51
N PHE A 109 13.81 13.83 11.41
CA PHE A 109 14.98 14.66 11.09
C PHE A 109 16.33 13.99 11.36
N HIS A 110 16.45 12.69 11.10
CA HIS A 110 17.76 12.04 11.13
C HIS A 110 18.46 12.12 9.78
N ALA A 111 19.79 12.07 9.84
CA ALA A 111 20.65 12.27 8.69
C ALA A 111 20.40 11.29 7.54
N ASP A 112 20.02 10.06 7.86
CA ASP A 112 19.64 8.96 6.98
C ASP A 112 18.26 9.14 6.31
N HIS A 113 17.52 10.19 6.67
CA HIS A 113 16.24 10.54 6.06
C HIS A 113 16.28 11.90 5.35
N VAL A 114 17.04 12.88 5.84
CA VAL A 114 16.91 14.27 5.36
C VAL A 114 18.11 14.81 4.59
N ARG A 115 19.31 14.23 4.76
CA ARG A 115 20.54 14.83 4.21
C ARG A 115 20.55 14.80 2.67
N GLY A 116 19.89 13.83 2.05
CA GLY A 116 19.76 13.69 0.61
C GLY A 116 18.80 14.66 -0.07
N LEU A 117 18.04 15.47 0.69
CA LEU A 117 17.02 16.38 0.15
C LEU A 117 17.48 17.30 -1.00
N PRO A 118 18.73 17.85 -1.00
CA PRO A 118 19.23 18.62 -2.14
C PRO A 118 19.27 17.82 -3.46
N GLY A 119 19.36 16.49 -3.41
CA GLY A 119 19.28 15.61 -4.57
C GLY A 119 17.86 15.46 -5.10
N VAL A 120 16.88 15.39 -4.20
CA VAL A 120 15.45 15.35 -4.56
C VAL A 120 15.04 16.61 -5.33
N LEU A 121 15.40 17.78 -4.81
CA LEU A 121 14.95 19.07 -5.36
C LEU A 121 15.72 19.52 -6.62
N ARG A 122 16.84 18.87 -6.94
CA ARG A 122 17.73 19.29 -8.04
C ARG A 122 17.02 19.17 -9.39
N GLY A 123 16.59 20.31 -9.94
CA GLY A 123 15.91 20.37 -11.24
C GLY A 123 14.49 19.79 -11.21
N ARG A 124 13.86 19.68 -10.02
CA ARG A 124 12.53 19.05 -9.84
C ARG A 124 11.58 19.81 -8.92
N ALA A 125 11.93 21.05 -8.54
CA ALA A 125 11.10 21.93 -7.71
C ALA A 125 9.93 22.55 -8.50
#